data_AF-A0A2W7AG52-F1
#
_entry.id   AF-A0A2W7AG52-F1
#
_cell.length_a   1.000
_cell.length_b   1.000
_cell.length_c   1.000
_cell.angle_alpha   90.00
_cell.angle_beta   90.00
_cell.angle_gamma   90.00
#
_symmetry.space_group_name_H-M   'P 1'
#
loop_
_entity.id
_entity.type
_entity.pdbx_description
1 polymer ?
#
loop_
_entity_poly.entity_id
_entity_poly.type
_entity_poly.pdbx_seq_one_letter_code
_entity_poly.pdbx_strand_id
1 'polypeptide(L)'
;MRDCIVFYPGEKLPHRRTELYREICDLQLGARPLAKRIHLVLDSPQERQAVLQAVALKMVQQNWVQIERAEMLTLIAPHLRHQDETVAAADFLQQMVDVSELLYEPDTEEYAFSHLSFRNYLAAQQLQQHLRQTSQHSHLFSTVWQEDHWQETILLYTSELKPAAFKTLLHQVNTGADALVALECWHNHPRHQEAALIGELPLLIEAAKTTRYQRLEEYLNAQQWRKADLETYFLMITTVGKPMGAFYSASDLETFPCEDLLKIDQLWRDASGGNFGFSAQKQIWQECGSPMSYDNDTRSQWEHFGNRVRWYKDGGKRESYDDLFSFSTYEPGHLPCSGWVFGGTFEGLFLVWSGGRVRSGEIKGVGGGGVGSLLSRPDLPSVKVQRF
;
A
#
# COMPACT_ATOMS: atom_id res chain seq x y z
N MET A 1 23.02 -17.56 29.79
CA MET A 1 22.52 -16.50 30.68
C MET A 1 22.47 -15.22 29.86
N ARG A 2 21.24 -14.73 29.62
CA ARG A 2 20.83 -13.43 29.06
C ARG A 2 21.29 -13.08 27.63
N ASP A 3 20.33 -13.14 26.72
CA ASP A 3 20.03 -12.04 25.78
C ASP A 3 18.50 -11.90 25.72
N CYS A 4 17.94 -11.30 26.77
CA CYS A 4 16.61 -10.71 26.67
C CYS A 4 16.80 -9.38 25.94
N ILE A 5 16.16 -9.21 24.78
CA ILE A 5 16.07 -7.91 24.11
C ILE A 5 15.25 -7.00 25.01
N VAL A 6 15.94 -6.15 25.77
CA VAL A 6 15.36 -5.06 26.54
C VAL A 6 15.46 -3.84 25.64
N PHE A 7 14.36 -3.42 25.02
CA PHE A 7 14.32 -2.14 24.31
C PHE A 7 14.47 -1.01 25.33
N TYR A 8 15.61 -0.31 25.29
CA TYR A 8 15.85 0.85 26.12
C TYR A 8 15.20 2.10 25.48
N PRO A 9 14.61 3.00 26.28
CA PRO A 9 14.15 4.30 25.77
C PRO A 9 15.33 5.05 25.13
N GLY A 10 15.28 5.29 23.81
CA GLY A 10 16.31 6.01 23.06
C GLY A 10 17.06 5.20 22.00
N GLU A 11 16.78 3.91 21.82
CA GLU A 11 17.31 3.16 20.67
C GLU A 11 16.65 3.61 19.35
N LYS A 12 17.45 3.65 18.28
CA LYS A 12 16.96 3.99 16.96
C LYS A 12 16.07 2.87 16.45
N LEU A 13 14.82 3.21 16.13
CA LEU A 13 13.90 2.29 15.46
C LEU A 13 14.50 1.78 14.14
N PRO A 14 14.23 0.52 13.76
CA PRO A 14 14.67 -0.03 12.49
C PRO A 14 14.26 0.86 11.32
N HIS A 15 15.16 1.01 10.36
CA HIS A 15 14.90 1.81 9.17
C HIS A 15 14.11 1.03 8.11
N ARG A 16 13.97 -0.30 8.26
CA ARG A 16 13.28 -1.17 7.31
C ARG A 16 12.05 -1.83 7.92
N ARG A 17 10.98 -1.91 7.13
CA ARG A 17 9.67 -2.44 7.55
C ARG A 17 9.75 -3.89 8.01
N THR A 18 10.49 -4.73 7.29
CA THR A 18 10.66 -6.13 7.63
C THR A 18 11.42 -6.35 8.94
N GLU A 19 12.38 -5.49 9.27
CA GLU A 19 13.09 -5.50 10.55
C GLU A 19 12.15 -5.10 11.69
N LEU A 20 11.38 -4.02 11.50
CA LEU A 20 10.36 -3.59 12.46
C LEU A 20 9.31 -4.67 12.74
N TYR A 21 8.75 -5.29 11.70
CA TYR A 21 7.75 -6.35 11.88
C TYR A 21 8.33 -7.59 12.55
N ARG A 22 9.59 -7.94 12.24
CA ARG A 22 10.32 -9.02 12.93
C ARG A 22 10.45 -8.74 14.41
N GLU A 23 10.93 -7.55 14.77
CA GLU A 23 11.09 -7.14 16.17
C GLU A 23 9.76 -7.14 16.94
N ILE A 24 8.67 -6.70 16.30
CA ILE A 24 7.34 -6.78 16.89
C ILE A 24 6.92 -8.23 17.10
N CYS A 25 7.11 -9.11 16.12
CA CYS A 25 6.77 -10.53 16.27
C CYS A 25 7.60 -11.19 17.38
N ASP A 26 8.92 -10.95 17.43
CA ASP A 26 9.82 -11.47 18.46
C ASP A 26 9.41 -10.98 19.87
N LEU A 27 9.00 -9.71 19.97
CA LEU A 27 8.50 -9.14 21.21
C LEU A 27 7.18 -9.78 21.62
N GLN A 28 6.18 -9.81 20.75
CA GLN A 28 4.81 -10.26 21.06
C GLN A 28 4.71 -11.77 21.27
N LEU A 29 5.44 -12.55 20.47
CA LEU A 29 5.45 -14.00 20.55
C LEU A 29 6.51 -14.54 21.49
N GLY A 30 7.33 -13.69 22.12
CA GLY A 30 8.45 -14.14 22.95
C GLY A 30 8.70 -13.26 24.16
N ALA A 31 9.41 -12.14 23.96
CA ALA A 31 9.98 -11.38 25.07
C ALA A 31 8.92 -10.78 26.02
N ARG A 32 7.77 -10.33 25.51
CA ARG A 32 6.69 -9.72 26.31
C ARG A 32 5.98 -10.76 27.20
N PRO A 33 5.48 -11.91 26.70
CA PRO A 33 4.94 -12.98 27.54
C PRO A 33 5.91 -13.43 28.64
N LEU A 34 7.19 -13.61 28.29
CA LEU A 34 8.25 -14.01 29.23
C LEU A 34 8.44 -12.97 30.34
N ALA A 35 8.51 -11.67 29.98
CA ALA A 35 8.64 -10.59 30.95
C ALA A 35 7.42 -10.49 31.89
N LYS A 36 6.22 -10.77 31.37
CA LYS A 36 4.97 -10.84 32.15
C LYS A 36 4.80 -12.15 32.93
N ARG A 37 5.72 -13.11 32.79
CA ARG A 37 5.65 -14.46 33.39
C ARG A 37 4.36 -15.21 33.00
N ILE A 38 3.91 -15.00 31.77
CA ILE A 38 2.78 -15.71 31.18
C ILE A 38 3.32 -16.95 30.46
N HIS A 39 2.81 -18.13 30.84
CA HIS A 39 3.14 -19.38 30.17
C HIS A 39 2.29 -19.52 28.89
N LEU A 40 2.94 -19.75 27.75
CA LEU A 40 2.27 -20.00 26.48
C LEU A 40 2.20 -21.50 26.19
N VAL A 41 1.24 -21.95 25.39
CA VAL A 41 0.99 -23.39 25.14
C VAL A 41 2.10 -24.06 24.33
N LEU A 42 2.71 -23.33 23.41
CA LEU A 42 3.96 -23.72 22.78
C LEU A 42 5.08 -22.95 23.48
N ASP A 43 6.25 -23.53 23.70
CA ASP A 43 7.35 -22.87 24.39
C ASP A 43 8.14 -21.93 23.47
N SER A 44 8.35 -22.33 22.22
CA SER A 44 9.21 -21.62 21.27
C SER A 44 8.47 -20.47 20.56
N PRO A 45 9.03 -19.24 20.56
CA PRO A 45 8.49 -18.13 19.75
C PRO A 45 8.42 -18.46 18.26
N GLN A 46 9.40 -19.20 17.75
CA GLN A 46 9.50 -19.57 16.34
C GLN A 46 8.40 -20.55 15.94
N GLU A 47 8.06 -21.48 16.84
CA GLU A 47 6.97 -22.43 16.70
C GLU A 47 5.61 -21.72 16.62
N ARG A 48 5.36 -20.79 17.56
CA ARG A 48 4.16 -19.94 17.57
C ARG A 48 4.06 -19.11 16.28
N GLN A 49 5.17 -18.51 15.84
CA GLN A 49 5.21 -17.73 14.62
C GLN A 49 4.90 -18.60 13.40
N ALA A 50 5.45 -19.81 13.29
CA ALA A 50 5.21 -20.70 12.16
C ALA A 50 3.72 -21.07 12.01
N VAL A 51 2.99 -21.25 13.11
CA VAL A 51 1.53 -21.46 13.07
C VAL A 51 0.82 -20.24 12.48
N LEU A 52 1.16 -19.03 12.97
CA LEU A 52 0.56 -17.79 12.46
C LEU A 52 0.94 -17.49 11.00
N GLN A 53 2.15 -17.83 10.59
CA GLN A 53 2.63 -17.71 9.20
C GLN A 53 1.78 -18.54 8.23
N ALA A 54 1.43 -19.77 8.61
CA ALA A 54 0.59 -20.61 7.78
C ALA A 54 -0.85 -20.08 7.65
N VAL A 55 -1.44 -19.64 8.77
CA VAL A 55 -2.76 -18.98 8.76
C VAL A 55 -2.72 -17.73 7.88
N ALA A 56 -1.72 -16.87 8.08
CA ALA A 56 -1.56 -15.63 7.33
C ALA A 56 -1.47 -15.87 5.82
N LEU A 57 -0.65 -16.85 5.39
CA LEU A 57 -0.55 -17.20 3.98
C LEU A 57 -1.88 -17.68 3.41
N LYS A 58 -2.62 -18.52 4.15
CA LYS A 58 -3.92 -19.00 3.70
C LYS A 58 -4.95 -17.87 3.58
N MET A 59 -4.99 -16.94 4.54
CA MET A 59 -5.87 -15.77 4.48
C MET A 59 -5.54 -14.88 3.28
N VAL A 60 -4.25 -14.67 2.97
CA VAL A 60 -3.85 -13.95 1.75
C VAL A 60 -4.32 -14.70 0.50
N GLN A 61 -4.08 -16.01 0.40
CA GLN A 61 -4.52 -16.84 -0.74
C GLN A 61 -6.03 -16.85 -0.99
N GLN A 62 -6.85 -16.65 0.04
CA GLN A 62 -8.31 -16.59 -0.07
C GLN A 62 -8.85 -15.16 -0.07
N ASN A 63 -7.97 -14.16 -0.01
CA ASN A 63 -8.31 -12.75 0.16
C ASN A 63 -9.24 -12.47 1.37
N TRP A 64 -9.03 -13.20 2.48
CA TRP A 64 -9.82 -13.09 3.70
C TRP A 64 -9.27 -12.03 4.65
N VAL A 65 -10.10 -11.07 5.04
CA VAL A 65 -9.78 -10.09 6.11
C VAL A 65 -10.02 -10.70 7.50
N GLN A 66 -11.10 -11.47 7.62
CA GLN A 66 -11.53 -12.20 8.81
C GLN A 66 -11.69 -13.68 8.44
N ILE A 67 -11.62 -14.56 9.44
CA ILE A 67 -11.77 -16.01 9.30
C ILE A 67 -12.66 -16.56 10.40
N GLU A 68 -13.60 -17.43 10.05
CA GLU A 68 -14.49 -18.09 11.01
C GLU A 68 -13.69 -19.01 11.94
N ARG A 69 -14.11 -19.12 13.21
CA ARG A 69 -13.46 -19.95 14.23
C ARG A 69 -13.23 -21.38 13.76
N ALA A 70 -14.24 -21.99 13.14
CA ALA A 70 -14.14 -23.37 12.66
C ALA A 70 -13.02 -23.54 11.62
N GLU A 71 -12.90 -22.60 10.67
CA GLU A 71 -11.85 -22.58 9.67
C GLU A 71 -10.47 -22.30 10.29
N MET A 72 -10.40 -21.33 11.21
CA MET A 72 -9.19 -20.98 11.95
C MET A 72 -8.61 -22.19 12.69
N LEU A 73 -9.45 -22.93 13.42
CA LEU A 73 -9.04 -24.14 14.14
C LEU A 73 -8.60 -25.25 13.18
N THR A 74 -9.27 -25.37 12.04
CA THR A 74 -8.92 -26.34 10.98
C THR A 74 -7.54 -26.03 10.38
N LEU A 75 -7.19 -24.75 10.23
CA LEU A 75 -5.87 -24.34 9.76
C LEU A 75 -4.78 -24.52 10.81
N ILE A 76 -5.05 -24.20 12.08
CA ILE A 76 -4.06 -24.27 13.16
C ILE A 76 -3.70 -25.72 13.51
N ALA A 77 -4.69 -26.60 13.60
CA ALA A 77 -4.51 -27.94 14.18
C ALA A 77 -3.40 -28.79 13.50
N PRO A 78 -3.27 -28.84 12.16
CA PRO A 78 -2.18 -29.57 11.52
C PRO A 78 -0.79 -29.04 11.91
N HIS A 79 -0.64 -27.72 12.03
CA HIS A 79 0.66 -27.11 12.38
C HIS A 79 1.05 -27.37 13.83
N LEU A 80 0.07 -27.42 14.75
CA LEU A 80 0.32 -27.78 16.15
C LEU A 80 0.73 -29.24 16.30
N ARG A 81 0.07 -30.19 15.62
CA ARG A 81 0.44 -31.62 15.70
C ARG A 81 1.89 -31.89 15.29
N HIS A 82 2.44 -31.10 14.39
CA HIS A 82 3.85 -31.21 14.00
C HIS A 82 4.84 -30.72 15.06
N GLN A 83 4.39 -29.92 16.04
CA GLN A 83 5.23 -29.31 17.07
C GLN A 83 4.96 -29.92 18.45
N ASP A 84 3.70 -29.99 18.85
CA ASP A 84 3.23 -30.63 20.08
C ASP A 84 1.76 -31.10 19.90
N GLU A 85 1.56 -32.41 19.86
CA GLU A 85 0.23 -33.03 19.69
C GLU A 85 -0.70 -32.84 20.90
N THR A 86 -0.17 -32.43 22.05
CA THR A 86 -0.94 -32.24 23.29
C THR A 86 -1.64 -30.88 23.36
N VAL A 87 -1.22 -29.93 22.51
CA VAL A 87 -1.76 -28.58 22.50
C VAL A 87 -3.05 -28.50 21.68
N ALA A 88 -4.15 -28.07 22.30
CA ALA A 88 -5.39 -27.84 21.58
C ALA A 88 -5.32 -26.54 20.76
N ALA A 89 -5.82 -26.59 19.52
CA ALA A 89 -5.87 -25.43 18.63
C ALA A 89 -6.66 -24.24 19.21
N ALA A 90 -7.71 -24.53 19.99
CA ALA A 90 -8.50 -23.51 20.67
C ALA A 90 -7.69 -22.77 21.73
N ASP A 91 -6.88 -23.47 22.52
CA ASP A 91 -6.06 -22.86 23.56
C ASP A 91 -4.95 -21.99 22.97
N PHE A 92 -4.32 -22.46 21.88
CA PHE A 92 -3.37 -21.66 21.12
C PHE A 92 -4.01 -20.39 20.56
N LEU A 93 -5.16 -20.52 19.90
CA LEU A 93 -5.89 -19.39 19.32
C LEU A 93 -6.23 -18.34 20.39
N GLN A 94 -6.75 -18.79 21.53
CA GLN A 94 -7.10 -17.90 22.64
C GLN A 94 -5.88 -17.12 23.15
N GLN A 95 -4.72 -17.77 23.28
CA GLN A 95 -3.51 -17.07 23.70
C GLN A 95 -2.97 -16.07 22.66
N MET A 96 -3.17 -16.34 21.37
CA MET A 96 -2.77 -15.39 20.32
C MET A 96 -3.66 -14.14 20.31
N VAL A 97 -4.90 -14.25 20.79
CA VAL A 97 -5.80 -13.11 20.98
C VAL A 97 -5.47 -12.37 22.28
N ASP A 98 -5.40 -13.09 23.41
CA ASP A 98 -5.33 -12.48 24.74
C ASP A 98 -3.93 -11.99 25.13
N VAL A 99 -2.87 -12.61 24.57
CA VAL A 99 -1.50 -12.39 25.03
C VAL A 99 -0.64 -11.71 23.98
N SER A 100 -0.58 -12.25 22.76
CA SER A 100 0.30 -11.70 21.71
C SER A 100 -0.30 -10.46 21.03
N GLU A 101 -1.62 -10.28 21.09
CA GLU A 101 -2.35 -9.17 20.45
C GLU A 101 -2.07 -9.07 18.94
N LEU A 102 -1.56 -10.15 18.33
CA LEU A 102 -1.37 -10.25 16.88
C LEU A 102 -2.67 -10.69 16.18
N LEU A 103 -3.58 -11.30 16.93
CA LEU A 103 -4.95 -11.60 16.52
C LEU A 103 -5.94 -10.87 17.43
N TYR A 104 -7.16 -10.67 16.94
CA TYR A 104 -8.29 -10.21 17.72
C TYR A 104 -9.59 -10.81 17.17
N GLU A 105 -10.66 -10.75 17.97
CA GLU A 105 -12.01 -11.20 17.62
C GLU A 105 -12.89 -9.96 17.31
N PRO A 106 -13.02 -9.55 16.03
CA PRO A 106 -13.86 -8.42 15.64
C PRO A 106 -15.36 -8.67 15.90
N ASP A 107 -15.81 -9.90 15.66
CA ASP A 107 -17.19 -10.35 15.77
C ASP A 107 -17.19 -11.76 16.40
N THR A 108 -18.31 -12.16 17.01
CA THR A 108 -18.41 -13.45 17.69
C THR A 108 -18.07 -14.60 16.75
N GLU A 109 -17.09 -15.42 17.15
CA GLU A 109 -16.58 -16.57 16.37
C GLU A 109 -15.87 -16.19 15.05
N GLU A 110 -15.43 -14.94 14.90
CA GLU A 110 -14.58 -14.51 13.78
C GLU A 110 -13.27 -13.92 14.27
N TYR A 111 -12.18 -14.22 13.58
CA TYR A 111 -10.84 -13.77 13.96
C TYR A 111 -10.16 -12.99 12.83
N ALA A 112 -9.35 -12.00 13.19
CA ALA A 112 -8.53 -11.26 12.26
C ALA A 112 -7.15 -10.95 12.84
N PHE A 113 -6.18 -10.71 11.97
CA PHE A 113 -4.91 -10.10 12.39
C PHE A 113 -5.16 -8.67 12.84
N SER A 114 -4.55 -8.28 13.96
CA SER A 114 -4.67 -6.92 14.53
C SER A 114 -4.24 -5.83 13.55
N HIS A 115 -3.43 -6.19 12.54
CA HIS A 115 -3.16 -5.36 11.39
C HIS A 115 -2.88 -6.22 10.15
N LEU A 116 -3.36 -5.79 8.98
CA LEU A 116 -3.07 -6.52 7.73
C LEU A 116 -1.56 -6.55 7.42
N SER A 117 -0.74 -5.63 7.94
CA SER A 117 0.71 -5.66 7.70
C SER A 117 1.34 -6.86 8.39
N PHE A 118 0.86 -7.24 9.58
CA PHE A 118 1.33 -8.44 10.26
C PHE A 118 0.93 -9.69 9.48
N ARG A 119 -0.31 -9.74 8.96
CA ARG A 119 -0.74 -10.80 8.05
C ARG A 119 0.19 -10.90 6.84
N ASN A 120 0.41 -9.81 6.11
CA ASN A 120 1.22 -9.81 4.89
C ASN A 120 2.70 -10.13 5.19
N TYR A 121 3.24 -9.64 6.31
CA TYR A 121 4.59 -9.98 6.77
C TYR A 121 4.73 -11.47 7.09
N LEU A 122 3.84 -12.03 7.89
CA LEU A 122 3.87 -13.45 8.27
C LEU A 122 3.64 -14.35 7.04
N ALA A 123 2.75 -13.96 6.12
CA ALA A 123 2.59 -14.64 4.84
C ALA A 123 3.90 -14.62 4.02
N ALA A 124 4.58 -13.47 3.94
CA ALA A 124 5.87 -13.35 3.26
C ALA A 124 6.96 -14.23 3.91
N GLN A 125 6.98 -14.34 5.24
CA GLN A 125 7.88 -15.26 5.95
C GLN A 125 7.55 -16.73 5.63
N GLN A 126 6.26 -17.10 5.54
CA GLN A 126 5.85 -18.44 5.13
C GLN A 126 6.35 -18.79 3.72
N LEU A 127 6.27 -17.84 2.78
CA LEU A 127 6.77 -18.03 1.42
C LEU A 127 8.28 -18.26 1.39
N GLN A 128 9.04 -17.49 2.16
CA GLN A 128 10.49 -17.70 2.28
C GLN A 128 10.85 -19.07 2.84
N GLN A 129 10.08 -19.57 3.81
CA GLN A 129 10.30 -20.91 4.35
C GLN A 129 10.07 -21.98 3.28
N HIS A 130 8.98 -21.87 2.51
CA HIS A 130 8.70 -22.78 1.40
C HIS A 130 9.81 -22.75 0.33
N LEU A 131 10.35 -21.58 0.01
CA LEU A 131 11.48 -21.47 -0.91
C LEU A 131 12.70 -22.25 -0.43
N ARG A 132 13.06 -22.08 0.86
CA ARG A 132 14.23 -22.75 1.45
C ARG A 132 14.10 -24.27 1.36
N GLN A 133 12.87 -24.79 1.41
CA GLN A 133 12.58 -26.22 1.37
C GLN A 133 12.49 -26.77 -0.06
N THR A 134 11.88 -26.02 -0.99
CA THR A 134 11.55 -26.52 -2.34
C THR A 134 12.52 -26.07 -3.43
N SER A 135 13.34 -25.04 -3.19
CA SER A 135 14.20 -24.38 -4.18
C SER A 135 13.46 -23.93 -5.46
N GLN A 136 12.13 -23.84 -5.43
CA GLN A 136 11.29 -23.41 -6.55
C GLN A 136 10.59 -22.10 -6.24
N HIS A 137 10.88 -21.07 -7.04
CA HIS A 137 10.18 -19.78 -7.00
C HIS A 137 8.94 -19.76 -7.92
N SER A 138 8.86 -20.67 -8.90
CA SER A 138 8.22 -20.39 -10.19
C SER A 138 6.69 -20.45 -10.25
N HIS A 139 6.03 -21.26 -9.44
CA HIS A 139 4.60 -21.54 -9.66
C HIS A 139 3.64 -20.65 -8.87
N LEU A 140 4.05 -20.15 -7.69
CA LEU A 140 3.18 -19.30 -6.89
C LEU A 140 3.02 -17.92 -7.52
N PHE A 141 4.11 -17.37 -8.08
CA PHE A 141 4.09 -15.98 -8.52
C PHE A 141 3.49 -15.78 -9.91
N SER A 142 3.50 -16.79 -10.79
CA SER A 142 2.98 -16.65 -12.17
C SER A 142 1.51 -16.24 -12.28
N THR A 143 0.72 -16.40 -11.21
CA THR A 143 -0.70 -16.01 -11.17
C THR A 143 -1.00 -14.87 -10.21
N VAL A 144 -0.16 -14.65 -9.19
CA VAL A 144 -0.47 -13.70 -8.10
C VAL A 144 0.09 -12.29 -8.30
N TRP A 145 0.99 -12.06 -9.27
CA TRP A 145 1.55 -10.72 -9.53
C TRP A 145 0.49 -9.66 -9.85
N GLN A 146 -0.64 -10.07 -10.43
CA GLN A 146 -1.75 -9.20 -10.80
C GLN A 146 -2.84 -9.06 -9.74
N GLU A 147 -2.80 -9.89 -8.70
CA GLU A 147 -3.82 -9.88 -7.67
C GLU A 147 -3.51 -8.79 -6.65
N ASP A 148 -4.31 -7.72 -6.66
CA ASP A 148 -4.12 -6.53 -5.81
C ASP A 148 -3.72 -6.95 -4.38
N HIS A 149 -4.48 -7.83 -3.73
CA HIS A 149 -4.27 -8.25 -2.33
C HIS A 149 -2.91 -8.94 -2.02
N TRP A 150 -2.13 -9.34 -3.02
CA TRP A 150 -0.79 -9.89 -2.85
C TRP A 150 0.33 -8.85 -2.87
N GLN A 151 0.12 -7.65 -3.41
CA GLN A 151 1.18 -6.67 -3.69
C GLN A 151 2.11 -6.45 -2.48
N GLU A 152 1.55 -6.15 -1.31
CA GLU A 152 2.32 -5.91 -0.09
C GLU A 152 3.08 -7.17 0.40
N THR A 153 2.46 -8.35 0.29
CA THR A 153 3.12 -9.62 0.63
C THR A 153 4.30 -9.88 -0.30
N ILE A 154 4.16 -9.58 -1.60
CA ILE A 154 5.23 -9.70 -2.59
C ILE A 154 6.36 -8.71 -2.28
N LEU A 155 6.06 -7.46 -1.93
CA LEU A 155 7.07 -6.46 -1.56
C LEU A 155 7.88 -6.89 -0.34
N LEU A 156 7.21 -7.36 0.72
CA LEU A 156 7.88 -7.83 1.93
C LEU A 156 8.73 -9.07 1.66
N TYR A 157 8.18 -10.03 0.91
CA TYR A 157 8.88 -11.24 0.51
C TYR A 157 10.12 -10.95 -0.33
N THR A 158 9.99 -10.12 -1.37
CA THR A 158 11.10 -9.80 -2.26
C THR A 158 12.20 -9.04 -1.54
N SER A 159 11.86 -8.14 -0.61
CA SER A 159 12.84 -7.35 0.14
C SER A 159 13.82 -8.19 0.98
N GLU A 160 13.47 -9.41 1.36
CA GLU A 160 14.34 -10.30 2.14
C GLU A 160 15.14 -11.30 1.28
N LEU A 161 14.90 -11.34 -0.03
CA LEU A 161 15.62 -12.25 -0.92
C LEU A 161 17.11 -11.89 -1.01
N LYS A 162 17.92 -12.92 -1.30
CA LYS A 162 19.31 -12.71 -1.74
C LYS A 162 19.29 -12.21 -3.19
N PRO A 163 20.26 -11.38 -3.60
CA PRO A 163 20.32 -10.80 -4.95
C PRO A 163 20.13 -11.82 -6.08
N ALA A 164 20.75 -13.01 -5.95
CA ALA A 164 20.59 -14.08 -6.94
C ALA A 164 19.15 -14.61 -7.04
N ALA A 165 18.49 -14.84 -5.90
CA ALA A 165 17.10 -15.30 -5.86
C ALA A 165 16.12 -14.22 -6.35
N PHE A 166 16.39 -12.96 -5.98
CA PHE A 166 15.60 -11.83 -6.44
C PHE A 166 15.70 -11.64 -7.96
N LYS A 167 16.92 -11.71 -8.53
CA LYS A 167 17.14 -11.68 -9.98
C LYS A 167 16.38 -12.78 -10.71
N THR A 168 16.46 -14.02 -10.23
CA THR A 168 15.71 -15.15 -10.81
C THR A 168 14.20 -14.90 -10.78
N LEU A 169 13.68 -14.33 -9.70
CA LEU A 169 12.28 -13.98 -9.59
C LEU A 169 11.89 -12.88 -10.58
N LEU A 170 12.71 -11.83 -10.74
CA LEU A 170 12.46 -10.75 -11.71
C LEU A 170 12.43 -11.27 -13.16
N HIS A 171 13.20 -12.30 -13.49
CA HIS A 171 13.17 -12.94 -14.82
C HIS A 171 11.92 -13.78 -15.06
N GLN A 172 11.14 -14.10 -14.03
CA GLN A 172 9.87 -14.84 -14.14
C GLN A 172 8.66 -13.93 -14.33
N VAL A 173 8.85 -12.61 -14.20
CA VAL A 173 7.82 -11.59 -14.40
C VAL A 173 7.42 -11.60 -15.87
N ASN A 174 6.13 -11.83 -16.16
CA ASN A 174 5.66 -11.77 -17.54
C ASN A 174 5.67 -10.30 -18.00
N THR A 175 6.22 -10.02 -19.17
CA THR A 175 6.37 -8.65 -19.66
C THR A 175 4.98 -8.04 -19.88
N GLY A 176 4.57 -7.16 -18.97
CA GLY A 176 3.23 -6.61 -18.91
C GLY A 176 2.97 -5.95 -17.55
N ALA A 177 1.73 -5.98 -17.07
CA ALA A 177 1.37 -5.37 -15.79
C ALA A 177 2.20 -5.90 -14.60
N ASP A 178 2.79 -7.11 -14.69
CA ASP A 178 3.67 -7.65 -13.65
C ASP A 178 4.96 -6.80 -13.51
N ALA A 179 5.39 -6.13 -14.59
CA ALA A 179 6.61 -5.33 -14.62
C ALA A 179 6.53 -4.10 -13.70
N LEU A 180 5.33 -3.56 -13.46
CA LEU A 180 5.14 -2.46 -12.50
C LEU A 180 5.38 -2.93 -11.06
N VAL A 181 4.78 -4.07 -10.68
CA VAL A 181 5.00 -4.66 -9.35
C VAL A 181 6.47 -5.10 -9.19
N ALA A 182 7.09 -5.62 -10.24
CA ALA A 182 8.50 -5.97 -10.26
C ALA A 182 9.42 -4.75 -10.10
N LEU A 183 9.08 -3.62 -10.74
CA LEU A 183 9.79 -2.34 -10.58
C LEU A 183 9.63 -1.81 -9.15
N GLU A 184 8.46 -1.97 -8.54
CA GLU A 184 8.24 -1.61 -7.15
C GLU A 184 9.05 -2.50 -6.19
N CYS A 185 9.07 -3.81 -6.42
CA CYS A 185 9.93 -4.74 -5.69
C CYS A 185 11.40 -4.35 -5.81
N TRP A 186 11.82 -3.93 -7.01
CA TRP A 186 13.16 -3.44 -7.28
C TRP A 186 13.51 -2.22 -6.42
N HIS A 187 12.67 -1.17 -6.43
CA HIS A 187 12.91 0.02 -5.63
C HIS A 187 12.93 -0.24 -4.11
N ASN A 188 12.13 -1.19 -3.64
CA ASN A 188 12.05 -1.55 -2.23
C ASN A 188 13.11 -2.58 -1.78
N HIS A 189 13.81 -3.21 -2.71
CA HIS A 189 14.83 -4.21 -2.36
C HIS A 189 16.06 -3.52 -1.75
N PRO A 190 16.54 -3.94 -0.56
CA PRO A 190 17.60 -3.24 0.18
C PRO A 190 18.95 -3.23 -0.52
N ARG A 191 19.14 -4.12 -1.50
CA ARG A 191 20.38 -4.33 -2.26
C ARG A 191 20.22 -4.07 -3.76
N HIS A 192 19.19 -3.33 -4.17
CA HIS A 192 18.93 -3.06 -5.59
C HIS A 192 20.10 -2.38 -6.32
N GLN A 193 20.95 -1.62 -5.60
CA GLN A 193 22.11 -0.96 -6.17
C GLN A 193 23.35 -1.87 -6.33
N GLU A 194 23.24 -3.17 -6.03
CA GLU A 194 24.36 -4.10 -6.23
C GLU A 194 24.57 -4.43 -7.72
N ALA A 195 25.83 -4.57 -8.13
CA ALA A 195 26.20 -4.84 -9.53
C ALA A 195 25.47 -6.05 -10.17
N ALA A 196 25.14 -7.07 -9.36
CA ALA A 196 24.43 -8.26 -9.82
C ALA A 196 23.00 -7.97 -10.33
N LEU A 197 22.43 -6.87 -9.86
CA LEU A 197 21.04 -6.50 -10.03
C LEU A 197 20.90 -5.31 -11.00
N ILE A 198 21.84 -4.35 -11.04
CA ILE A 198 21.69 -3.07 -11.78
C ILE A 198 21.21 -3.25 -13.24
N GLY A 199 21.64 -4.32 -13.92
CA GLY A 199 21.25 -4.63 -15.30
C GLY A 199 19.77 -4.98 -15.49
N GLU A 200 19.02 -5.29 -14.42
CA GLU A 200 17.59 -5.60 -14.50
C GLU A 200 16.73 -4.35 -14.64
N LEU A 201 17.15 -3.22 -14.06
CA LEU A 201 16.35 -2.00 -14.01
C LEU A 201 15.94 -1.47 -15.40
N PRO A 202 16.85 -1.36 -16.39
CA PRO A 202 16.45 -0.89 -17.73
C PRO A 202 15.42 -1.81 -18.41
N LEU A 203 15.55 -3.13 -18.22
CA LEU A 203 14.62 -4.12 -18.78
C LEU A 203 13.24 -4.02 -18.13
N LEU A 204 13.20 -3.88 -16.80
CA LEU A 204 11.96 -3.69 -16.05
C LEU A 204 11.28 -2.38 -16.41
N ILE A 205 12.02 -1.27 -16.54
CA ILE A 205 11.47 0.01 -16.95
C ILE A 205 10.85 -0.11 -18.35
N GLU A 206 11.53 -0.75 -19.30
CA GLU A 206 11.02 -0.88 -20.66
C GLU A 206 9.77 -1.79 -20.73
N ALA A 207 9.78 -2.91 -20.01
CA ALA A 207 8.60 -3.79 -19.90
C ALA A 207 7.44 -3.10 -19.17
N ALA A 208 7.73 -2.30 -18.14
CA ALA A 208 6.72 -1.54 -17.41
C ALA A 208 6.16 -0.40 -18.26
N LYS A 209 6.93 0.21 -19.17
CA LYS A 209 6.45 1.28 -20.05
C LYS A 209 5.36 0.81 -21.00
N THR A 210 5.48 -0.39 -21.58
CA THR A 210 4.53 -0.89 -22.59
C THR A 210 3.13 -1.16 -22.02
N THR A 211 3.03 -1.41 -20.72
CA THR A 211 1.76 -1.68 -20.01
C THR A 211 1.52 -0.72 -18.84
N ARG A 212 2.31 0.37 -18.78
CA ARG A 212 2.34 1.36 -17.69
C ARG A 212 0.95 1.86 -17.34
N TYR A 213 0.12 2.03 -18.35
CA TYR A 213 -1.21 2.62 -18.22
C TYR A 213 -2.34 1.61 -18.23
N GLN A 214 -2.05 0.32 -18.39
CA GLN A 214 -3.08 -0.70 -18.58
C GLN A 214 -3.98 -0.83 -17.35
N ARG A 215 -3.42 -0.91 -16.14
CA ARG A 215 -4.23 -0.98 -14.90
C ARG A 215 -5.09 0.26 -14.71
N LEU A 216 -4.54 1.44 -15.01
CA LEU A 216 -5.30 2.68 -14.95
C LEU A 216 -6.48 2.66 -15.95
N GLU A 217 -6.22 2.25 -17.20
CA GLU A 217 -7.24 2.11 -18.24
C GLU A 217 -8.32 1.09 -17.86
N GLU A 218 -7.95 -0.06 -17.29
CA GLU A 218 -8.88 -1.08 -16.80
C GLU A 218 -9.77 -0.55 -15.67
N TYR A 219 -9.20 0.09 -14.65
CA TYR A 219 -9.98 0.68 -13.56
C TYR A 219 -10.89 1.81 -14.04
N LEU A 220 -10.43 2.65 -14.97
CA LEU A 220 -11.23 3.73 -15.55
C LEU A 220 -12.38 3.20 -16.40
N ASN A 221 -12.13 2.20 -17.26
CA ASN A 221 -13.16 1.55 -18.08
C ASN A 221 -14.20 0.83 -17.22
N ALA A 222 -13.79 0.24 -16.10
CA ALA A 222 -14.67 -0.37 -15.11
C ALA A 222 -15.33 0.63 -14.15
N GLN A 223 -15.09 1.94 -14.31
CA GLN A 223 -15.57 3.01 -13.43
C GLN A 223 -15.22 2.80 -11.94
N GLN A 224 -14.11 2.09 -11.68
CA GLN A 224 -13.57 1.88 -10.34
C GLN A 224 -12.74 3.12 -9.94
N TRP A 225 -13.41 4.26 -9.81
CA TRP A 225 -12.79 5.59 -9.66
C TRP A 225 -11.75 5.67 -8.54
N ARG A 226 -12.03 5.04 -7.39
CA ARG A 226 -11.10 4.99 -6.25
C ARG A 226 -9.82 4.24 -6.58
N LYS A 227 -9.92 3.12 -7.29
CA LYS A 227 -8.74 2.36 -7.71
C LYS A 227 -7.95 3.08 -8.81
N ALA A 228 -8.64 3.70 -9.77
CA ALA A 228 -8.02 4.52 -10.80
C ALA A 228 -7.26 5.71 -10.21
N ASP A 229 -7.81 6.35 -9.17
CA ASP A 229 -7.17 7.45 -8.47
C ASP A 229 -5.90 7.04 -7.72
N LEU A 230 -5.94 5.89 -7.03
CA LEU A 230 -4.76 5.30 -6.40
C LEU A 230 -3.69 4.89 -7.43
N GLU A 231 -4.11 4.26 -8.53
CA GLU A 231 -3.19 3.89 -9.61
C GLU A 231 -2.57 5.13 -10.26
N THR A 232 -3.32 6.23 -10.38
CA THR A 232 -2.79 7.50 -10.88
C THR A 232 -1.68 8.03 -9.96
N TYR A 233 -1.89 8.01 -8.65
CA TYR A 233 -0.84 8.36 -7.68
C TYR A 233 0.38 7.44 -7.82
N PHE A 234 0.17 6.13 -7.93
CA PHE A 234 1.21 5.13 -8.13
C PHE A 234 2.06 5.41 -9.37
N LEU A 235 1.41 5.65 -10.51
CA LEU A 235 2.10 5.96 -11.76
C LEU A 235 2.90 7.25 -11.64
N MET A 236 2.33 8.29 -11.03
CA MET A 236 3.03 9.56 -10.90
C MET A 236 4.21 9.49 -9.92
N ILE A 237 4.07 8.83 -8.76
CA ILE A 237 5.15 8.76 -7.76
C ILE A 237 6.32 7.90 -8.25
N THR A 238 6.03 6.85 -9.01
CA THR A 238 7.06 6.02 -9.65
C THR A 238 7.76 6.75 -10.81
N THR A 239 7.04 7.56 -11.61
CA THR A 239 7.66 8.35 -12.69
C THR A 239 8.73 9.30 -12.14
N VAL A 240 8.49 9.90 -10.97
CA VAL A 240 9.45 10.81 -10.32
C VAL A 240 10.49 10.09 -9.46
N GLY A 241 10.49 8.75 -9.46
CA GLY A 241 11.50 7.93 -8.78
C GLY A 241 11.41 7.96 -7.24
N LYS A 242 10.23 8.24 -6.69
CA LYS A 242 10.01 8.33 -5.23
C LYS A 242 9.31 7.08 -4.68
N PRO A 243 9.53 6.73 -3.40
CA PRO A 243 8.86 5.59 -2.78
C PRO A 243 7.36 5.87 -2.57
N MET A 244 6.56 4.80 -2.50
CA MET A 244 5.13 4.89 -2.18
C MET A 244 4.91 5.60 -0.84
N GLY A 245 3.91 6.46 -0.80
CA GLY A 245 3.59 7.31 0.36
C GLY A 245 4.47 8.55 0.50
N ALA A 246 5.41 8.78 -0.42
CA ALA A 246 6.15 10.04 -0.47
C ALA A 246 5.31 11.18 -1.07
N PHE A 247 5.73 12.40 -0.75
CA PHE A 247 5.15 13.64 -1.26
C PHE A 247 5.81 14.05 -2.57
N TYR A 248 5.02 14.63 -3.48
CA TYR A 248 5.54 15.42 -4.59
C TYR A 248 6.05 16.77 -4.07
N SER A 249 7.26 17.13 -4.46
CA SER A 249 7.74 18.51 -4.39
C SER A 249 7.25 19.27 -5.61
N ALA A 250 7.22 20.61 -5.53
CA ALA A 250 6.93 21.47 -6.68
C ALA A 250 7.79 21.11 -7.91
N SER A 251 9.09 20.89 -7.68
CA SER A 251 10.04 20.51 -8.73
C SER A 251 9.71 19.18 -9.40
N ASP A 252 9.19 18.19 -8.67
CA ASP A 252 8.82 16.89 -9.25
C ASP A 252 7.68 17.04 -10.26
N LEU A 253 6.73 17.94 -9.97
CA LEU A 253 5.55 18.18 -10.79
C LEU A 253 5.86 19.10 -11.97
N GLU A 254 6.71 20.10 -11.77
CA GLU A 254 7.21 20.98 -12.83
C GLU A 254 8.02 20.20 -13.87
N THR A 255 8.84 19.24 -13.43
CA THR A 255 9.70 18.44 -14.30
C THR A 255 9.08 17.10 -14.72
N PHE A 256 7.85 16.79 -14.30
CA PHE A 256 7.17 15.56 -14.66
C PHE A 256 7.10 15.39 -16.20
N PRO A 257 7.34 14.21 -16.78
CA PRO A 257 7.34 14.04 -18.23
C PRO A 257 5.99 14.43 -18.88
N CYS A 258 6.06 15.28 -19.90
CA CYS A 258 4.90 15.78 -20.64
C CYS A 258 4.05 14.63 -21.23
N GLU A 259 4.70 13.65 -21.85
CA GLU A 259 4.04 12.51 -22.48
C GLU A 259 3.24 11.69 -21.46
N ASP A 260 3.83 11.41 -20.28
CA ASP A 260 3.16 10.68 -19.22
C ASP A 260 1.97 11.48 -18.64
N LEU A 261 2.15 12.79 -18.42
CA LEU A 261 1.08 13.65 -17.90
C LEU A 261 -0.11 13.70 -18.86
N LEU A 262 0.15 13.90 -20.15
CA LEU A 262 -0.87 13.96 -21.18
C LEU A 262 -1.59 12.61 -21.34
N LYS A 263 -0.86 11.50 -21.25
CA LYS A 263 -1.45 10.17 -21.35
C LYS A 263 -2.38 9.87 -20.17
N ILE A 264 -1.96 10.18 -18.94
CA ILE A 264 -2.81 10.03 -17.75
C ILE A 264 -4.07 10.91 -17.87
N ASP A 265 -3.90 12.19 -18.21
CA ASP A 265 -5.02 13.13 -18.37
C ASP A 265 -6.01 12.65 -19.45
N GLN A 266 -5.50 12.17 -20.59
CA GLN A 266 -6.33 11.65 -21.67
C GLN A 266 -7.18 10.47 -21.19
N LEU A 267 -6.59 9.50 -20.49
CA LEU A 267 -7.32 8.32 -20.00
C LEU A 267 -8.48 8.74 -19.06
N TRP A 268 -8.22 9.67 -18.14
CA TRP A 268 -9.25 10.20 -17.25
C TRP A 268 -10.37 10.90 -18.02
N ARG A 269 -10.03 11.72 -19.02
CA ARG A 269 -11.02 12.42 -19.83
C ARG A 269 -11.87 11.46 -20.66
N ASP A 270 -11.24 10.51 -21.33
CA ASP A 270 -11.92 9.56 -22.22
C ASP A 270 -12.93 8.72 -21.42
N ALA A 271 -12.56 8.25 -20.22
CA ALA A 271 -13.44 7.44 -19.38
C ALA A 271 -14.56 8.24 -18.69
N SER A 272 -14.37 9.54 -18.47
CA SER A 272 -15.31 10.40 -17.72
C SER A 272 -16.17 11.32 -18.58
N GLY A 273 -16.03 11.25 -19.91
CA GLY A 273 -16.66 12.21 -20.83
C GLY A 273 -16.10 13.64 -20.67
N GLY A 274 -14.85 13.76 -20.23
CA GLY A 274 -14.18 15.05 -20.01
C GLY A 274 -14.46 15.71 -18.66
N ASN A 275 -15.19 15.06 -17.75
CA ASN A 275 -15.48 15.60 -16.43
C ASN A 275 -14.29 15.49 -15.47
N PHE A 276 -13.45 14.47 -15.61
CA PHE A 276 -12.27 14.24 -14.77
C PHE A 276 -10.98 14.39 -15.56
N GLY A 277 -9.88 14.56 -14.82
CA GLY A 277 -8.54 14.77 -15.36
C GLY A 277 -7.92 16.09 -14.91
N PHE A 278 -6.60 16.18 -15.04
CA PHE A 278 -5.84 17.37 -14.66
C PHE A 278 -6.20 18.59 -15.52
N SER A 279 -6.59 18.38 -16.77
CA SER A 279 -7.07 19.43 -17.68
C SER A 279 -8.41 20.03 -17.25
N ALA A 280 -9.33 19.22 -16.72
CA ALA A 280 -10.58 19.68 -16.12
C ALA A 280 -10.29 20.48 -14.82
N GLN A 281 -9.40 19.96 -13.97
CA GLN A 281 -8.92 20.68 -12.78
C GLN A 281 -8.24 22.00 -13.14
N LYS A 282 -7.40 22.02 -14.18
CA LYS A 282 -6.70 23.22 -14.65
C LYS A 282 -7.67 24.30 -15.07
N GLN A 283 -8.73 23.96 -15.81
CA GLN A 283 -9.75 24.94 -16.18
C GLN A 283 -10.38 25.55 -14.92
N ILE A 284 -10.82 24.73 -13.96
CA ILE A 284 -11.49 25.21 -12.75
C ILE A 284 -10.52 26.03 -11.91
N TRP A 285 -9.26 25.62 -11.79
CA TRP A 285 -8.20 26.36 -11.10
C TRP A 285 -7.96 27.74 -11.72
N GLN A 286 -7.97 27.83 -13.07
CA GLN A 286 -7.89 29.10 -13.79
C GLN A 286 -9.11 29.99 -13.50
N GLU A 287 -10.32 29.43 -13.51
CA GLU A 287 -11.56 30.14 -13.14
C GLU A 287 -11.52 30.66 -11.69
N CYS A 288 -10.79 29.98 -10.80
CA CYS A 288 -10.64 30.36 -9.39
C CYS A 288 -9.48 31.35 -9.12
N GLY A 289 -8.86 31.90 -10.16
CA GLY A 289 -7.82 32.92 -10.02
C GLY A 289 -6.38 32.41 -10.07
N SER A 290 -6.17 31.12 -10.38
CA SER A 290 -4.85 30.51 -10.55
C SER A 290 -3.90 30.66 -9.33
N PRO A 291 -4.34 30.32 -8.11
CA PRO A 291 -3.49 30.47 -6.93
C PRO A 291 -2.24 29.59 -7.02
N MET A 292 -1.07 30.16 -6.71
CA MET A 292 0.24 29.47 -6.76
C MET A 292 0.88 29.29 -5.39
N SER A 293 0.76 30.28 -4.50
CA SER A 293 1.20 30.18 -3.10
C SER A 293 0.07 29.70 -2.20
N TYR A 294 0.39 29.34 -0.95
CA TYR A 294 -0.60 29.06 0.10
C TYR A 294 -0.39 30.05 1.25
N ASP A 295 -0.51 31.33 0.93
CA ASP A 295 -0.45 32.45 1.87
C ASP A 295 -1.86 32.98 2.19
N ASN A 296 -1.95 34.04 2.98
CA ASN A 296 -3.25 34.61 3.37
C ASN A 296 -4.01 35.20 2.16
N ASP A 297 -3.31 35.63 1.12
CA ASP A 297 -3.90 36.29 -0.05
C ASP A 297 -4.50 35.28 -1.04
N THR A 298 -3.91 34.08 -1.12
CA THR A 298 -4.31 33.00 -2.03
C THR A 298 -5.18 31.92 -1.38
N ARG A 299 -5.32 31.92 -0.04
CA ARG A 299 -6.11 30.93 0.70
C ARG A 299 -7.57 30.87 0.23
N SER A 300 -8.21 32.01 0.05
CA SER A 300 -9.62 32.08 -0.38
C SER A 300 -9.83 31.50 -1.78
N GLN A 301 -8.86 31.68 -2.67
CA GLN A 301 -8.86 31.10 -4.02
C GLN A 301 -8.70 29.58 -3.98
N TRP A 302 -7.84 29.05 -3.10
CA TRP A 302 -7.68 27.61 -2.88
C TRP A 302 -8.92 26.97 -2.27
N GLU A 303 -9.56 27.63 -1.30
CA GLU A 303 -10.83 27.18 -0.73
C GLU A 303 -11.94 27.20 -1.78
N HIS A 304 -11.99 28.25 -2.62
CA HIS A 304 -12.96 28.32 -3.72
C HIS A 304 -12.77 27.19 -4.74
N PHE A 305 -11.54 26.96 -5.19
CA PHE A 305 -11.19 25.85 -6.07
C PHE A 305 -11.58 24.51 -5.45
N GLY A 306 -11.17 24.29 -4.21
CA GLY A 306 -11.45 23.08 -3.48
C GLY A 306 -12.94 22.79 -3.27
N ASN A 307 -13.74 23.82 -3.00
CA ASN A 307 -15.19 23.69 -2.93
C ASN A 307 -15.79 23.33 -4.30
N ARG A 308 -15.30 23.95 -5.37
CA ARG A 308 -15.76 23.68 -6.74
C ARG A 308 -15.51 22.24 -7.20
N VAL A 309 -14.39 21.65 -6.80
CA VAL A 309 -14.07 20.24 -7.08
C VAL A 309 -14.51 19.29 -5.96
N ARG A 310 -15.23 19.78 -4.93
CA ARG A 310 -15.69 19.01 -3.75
C ARG A 310 -14.58 18.28 -2.96
N TRP A 311 -13.45 18.93 -2.75
CA TRP A 311 -12.40 18.45 -1.82
C TRP A 311 -12.58 18.98 -0.39
N TYR A 312 -13.53 19.90 -0.17
CA TYR A 312 -13.85 20.49 1.11
C TYR A 312 -15.36 20.41 1.38
N LYS A 313 -15.73 20.24 2.66
CA LYS A 313 -17.10 20.41 3.18
C LYS A 313 -17.43 21.89 3.37
N ASP A 314 -18.73 22.16 3.48
CA ASP A 314 -19.26 23.40 4.02
C ASP A 314 -18.53 23.78 5.33
N GLY A 315 -18.00 25.00 5.37
CA GLY A 315 -17.17 25.49 6.47
C GLY A 315 -15.66 25.29 6.30
N GLY A 316 -15.18 24.85 5.12
CA GLY A 316 -13.76 24.85 4.76
C GLY A 316 -12.95 23.68 5.34
N LYS A 317 -13.62 22.65 5.87
CA LYS A 317 -12.95 21.43 6.35
C LYS A 317 -12.68 20.48 5.19
N ARG A 318 -11.45 20.01 5.04
CA ARG A 318 -11.09 18.99 4.03
C ARG A 318 -11.85 17.68 4.26
N GLU A 319 -12.28 17.08 3.17
CA GLU A 319 -12.88 15.75 3.16
C GLU A 319 -11.86 14.66 3.45
N SER A 320 -12.31 13.56 4.06
CA SER A 320 -11.49 12.35 4.16
C SER A 320 -11.47 11.61 2.83
N TYR A 321 -10.44 10.78 2.57
CA TYR A 321 -10.32 10.09 1.28
C TYR A 321 -11.55 9.23 0.99
N ASP A 322 -12.02 8.50 2.01
CA ASP A 322 -13.17 7.63 1.87
C ASP A 322 -14.45 8.43 1.60
N ASP A 323 -14.59 9.60 2.22
CA ASP A 323 -15.73 10.49 1.99
C ASP A 323 -15.72 11.07 0.57
N LEU A 324 -14.55 11.28 -0.05
CA LEU A 324 -14.45 11.73 -1.44
C LEU A 324 -15.09 10.77 -2.44
N PHE A 325 -15.19 9.47 -2.12
CA PHE A 325 -15.84 8.47 -3.00
C PHE A 325 -17.25 8.09 -2.55
N SER A 326 -17.82 8.82 -1.59
CA SER A 326 -19.15 8.53 -1.04
C SER A 326 -20.29 9.25 -1.78
N PHE A 327 -19.97 10.10 -2.76
CA PHE A 327 -20.95 10.89 -3.49
C PHE A 327 -21.72 10.06 -4.52
N SER A 328 -23.04 10.32 -4.61
CA SER A 328 -23.89 9.74 -5.66
C SER A 328 -23.60 10.32 -7.06
N THR A 329 -23.02 11.52 -7.11
CA THR A 329 -22.64 12.24 -8.33
C THR A 329 -21.39 13.07 -8.05
N TYR A 330 -20.43 12.99 -8.95
CA TYR A 330 -19.18 13.73 -8.86
C TYR A 330 -19.24 15.03 -9.67
N GLU A 331 -18.60 16.08 -9.15
CA GLU A 331 -18.44 17.33 -9.89
C GLU A 331 -17.26 17.26 -10.87
N PRO A 332 -17.27 18.07 -11.92
CA PRO A 332 -16.11 18.20 -12.79
C PRO A 332 -14.85 18.59 -12.02
N GLY A 333 -13.72 18.00 -12.40
CA GLY A 333 -12.41 18.18 -11.75
C GLY A 333 -12.25 17.47 -10.41
N HIS A 334 -13.27 16.73 -9.92
CA HIS A 334 -13.17 16.03 -8.64
C HIS A 334 -12.00 15.03 -8.58
N LEU A 335 -11.72 14.34 -9.69
CA LEU A 335 -10.65 13.34 -9.80
C LEU A 335 -9.67 13.68 -10.93
N PRO A 336 -8.41 13.25 -10.83
CA PRO A 336 -7.79 12.53 -9.70
C PRO A 336 -7.43 13.44 -8.50
N CYS A 337 -7.50 12.92 -7.27
CA CYS A 337 -7.34 13.66 -6.00
C CYS A 337 -6.25 13.10 -5.07
N SER A 338 -5.83 11.83 -5.22
CA SER A 338 -4.89 11.16 -4.27
C SER A 338 -3.57 11.90 -4.08
N GLY A 339 -2.98 12.44 -5.16
CA GLY A 339 -1.71 13.15 -5.10
C GLY A 339 -1.75 14.53 -4.43
N TRP A 340 -2.96 15.04 -4.14
CA TRP A 340 -3.21 16.41 -3.70
C TRP A 340 -3.75 16.50 -2.28
N VAL A 341 -4.68 15.59 -1.95
CA VAL A 341 -5.44 15.63 -0.71
C VAL A 341 -4.71 14.87 0.42
N PHE A 342 -3.81 13.94 0.08
CA PHE A 342 -3.11 13.09 1.05
C PHE A 342 -1.61 13.27 0.98
N GLY A 343 -1.06 13.74 2.09
CA GLY A 343 0.35 13.68 2.36
C GLY A 343 0.54 13.32 3.82
N GLY A 344 0.72 12.03 4.10
CA GLY A 344 0.83 11.45 5.43
C GLY A 344 1.57 10.11 5.38
N THR A 345 2.11 9.70 6.53
CA THR A 345 2.97 8.51 6.72
C THR A 345 2.31 7.21 6.27
N PHE A 346 3.15 6.18 6.11
CA PHE A 346 2.84 4.81 5.65
C PHE A 346 1.54 4.17 6.22
N GLU A 347 1.08 4.60 7.40
CA GLU A 347 -0.18 4.13 8.03
C GLU A 347 -1.46 4.62 7.33
N GLY A 348 -1.44 5.80 6.69
CA GLY A 348 -2.62 6.37 6.02
C GLY A 348 -2.99 5.66 4.71
N LEU A 349 -1.99 5.31 3.89
CA LEU A 349 -2.19 4.52 2.67
C LEU A 349 -2.57 3.06 2.99
N PHE A 350 -2.07 2.53 4.11
CA PHE A 350 -2.37 1.17 4.55
C PHE A 350 -3.87 0.95 4.81
N LEU A 351 -4.54 1.92 5.42
CA LEU A 351 -5.98 1.87 5.72
C LEU A 351 -6.85 2.05 4.48
N VAL A 352 -6.42 2.86 3.52
CA VAL A 352 -7.08 3.04 2.22
C VAL A 352 -7.09 1.74 1.41
N TRP A 353 -5.99 1.00 1.47
CA TRP A 353 -5.81 -0.27 0.76
C TRP A 353 -6.53 -1.45 1.44
N SER A 354 -6.86 -1.34 2.72
CA SER A 354 -7.51 -2.37 3.54
C SER A 354 -8.98 -2.10 3.88
N GLY A 355 -9.56 -1.00 3.39
CA GLY A 355 -10.96 -0.64 3.63
C GLY A 355 -11.25 -0.13 5.05
N GLY A 356 -10.23 0.26 5.82
CA GLY A 356 -10.39 0.77 7.18
C GLY A 356 -10.66 2.28 7.24
N ARG A 357 -11.58 2.71 8.12
CA ARG A 357 -11.85 4.14 8.39
C ARG A 357 -10.67 4.82 9.10
N VAL A 358 -10.25 5.97 8.58
CA VAL A 358 -9.32 6.87 9.25
C VAL A 358 -10.03 7.63 10.38
N ARG A 359 -9.46 7.63 11.59
CA ARG A 359 -9.81 8.63 12.62
C ARG A 359 -9.08 9.93 12.33
N SER A 360 -9.82 11.02 12.33
CA SER A 360 -9.35 12.38 12.07
C SER A 360 -8.27 12.80 13.08
N GLY A 361 -7.01 12.70 12.69
CA GLY A 361 -5.86 13.34 13.33
C GLY A 361 -5.07 14.07 12.25
N GLU A 362 -4.71 15.32 12.51
CA GLU A 362 -4.18 16.30 11.56
C GLU A 362 -3.11 15.76 10.58
N ILE A 363 -3.49 15.60 9.30
CA ILE A 363 -2.59 15.26 8.20
C ILE A 363 -2.26 16.55 7.45
N LYS A 364 -1.04 17.07 7.62
CA LYS A 364 -0.52 18.19 6.83
C LYS A 364 0.01 17.68 5.49
N GLY A 365 -0.89 17.48 4.53
CA GLY A 365 -0.52 17.35 3.12
C GLY A 365 0.11 18.65 2.58
N VAL A 366 0.84 18.57 1.47
CA VAL A 366 1.37 19.75 0.78
C VAL A 366 0.19 20.71 0.55
N GLY A 367 0.30 21.94 1.07
CA GLY A 367 -0.66 23.01 0.79
C GLY A 367 -0.78 23.24 -0.72
N GLY A 368 -1.74 24.05 -1.16
CA GLY A 368 -2.10 24.21 -2.58
C GLY A 368 -0.94 24.43 -3.57
N GLY A 369 0.26 24.84 -3.13
CA GLY A 369 1.45 24.96 -3.97
C GLY A 369 1.82 23.74 -4.82
N GLY A 370 1.61 22.50 -4.35
CA GLY A 370 1.87 21.31 -5.18
C GLY A 370 0.90 21.19 -6.37
N VAL A 371 -0.39 21.38 -6.13
CA VAL A 371 -1.44 21.39 -7.15
C VAL A 371 -1.19 22.51 -8.17
N GLY A 372 -0.83 23.70 -7.69
CA GLY A 372 -0.50 24.85 -8.53
C GLY A 372 0.67 24.57 -9.49
N SER A 373 1.74 23.92 -9.00
CA SER A 373 2.89 23.55 -9.84
C SER A 373 2.53 22.64 -11.02
N LEU A 374 1.60 21.67 -10.87
CA LEU A 374 1.15 20.86 -11.99
C LEU A 374 0.17 21.59 -12.90
N LEU A 375 -0.85 22.26 -12.33
CA LEU A 375 -1.92 22.88 -13.12
C LEU A 375 -1.44 24.13 -13.89
N SER A 376 -0.38 24.79 -13.41
CA SER A 376 0.23 25.92 -14.11
C SER A 376 1.06 25.52 -15.34
N ARG A 377 1.37 24.23 -15.53
CA ARG A 377 2.23 23.80 -16.63
C ARG A 377 1.64 24.14 -18.00
N PRO A 378 2.43 24.68 -18.93
CA PRO A 378 1.91 25.15 -20.23
C PRO A 378 1.49 24.02 -21.17
N ASP A 379 2.03 22.82 -20.99
CA ASP A 379 1.76 21.65 -21.82
C ASP A 379 0.46 20.93 -21.47
N LEU A 380 -0.08 21.14 -20.25
CA LEU A 380 -1.39 20.61 -19.86
C LEU A 380 -2.51 21.48 -20.48
N PRO A 381 -3.39 20.95 -21.34
CA PRO A 381 -4.47 21.75 -21.94
C PRO A 381 -5.56 22.10 -20.93
N SER A 382 -6.30 23.18 -21.17
CA SER A 382 -7.57 23.45 -20.49
C SER A 382 -8.71 22.99 -21.40
N VAL A 383 -9.49 21.99 -20.97
CA VAL A 383 -10.60 21.43 -21.77
C VAL A 383 -11.91 21.96 -21.22
N LYS A 384 -12.74 22.59 -22.07
CA LYS A 384 -14.07 23.07 -21.68
C LYS A 384 -14.90 21.92 -21.10
N VAL A 385 -15.08 21.91 -19.79
CA VAL A 385 -16.03 21.04 -19.09
C VAL A 385 -17.43 21.32 -19.63
N GLN A 386 -18.13 20.28 -20.09
CA GLN A 386 -19.54 20.40 -20.46
C GLN A 386 -20.34 20.63 -19.18
N ARG A 387 -20.90 21.84 -19.02
CA ARG A 387 -21.87 22.11 -17.96
C ARG A 387 -23.16 21.38 -18.33
N PHE A 388 -23.57 20.42 -17.51
CA PHE A 388 -24.90 19.82 -17.58
C PHE A 388 -25.93 20.70 -16.87
#